data_AF-A0A4Y1ZQL3-F1
#
_entry.id   AF-A0A4Y1ZQL3-F1
#
_cell.length_a   1.000
_cell.length_b   1.000
_cell.length_c   1.000
_cell.angle_alpha   90.00
_cell.angle_beta   90.00
_cell.angle_gamma   90.00
#
_symmetry.space_group_name_H-M   'P 1'
#
loop_
_entity.id
_entity.type
_entity.pdbx_description
1 polymer ?
#
loop_
_entity_poly.entity_id
_entity_poly.type
_entity_poly.pdbx_seq_one_letter_code
_entity_poly.pdbx_strand_id
1 'polypeptide(L)'
;MYLSDYLKKVVDPVISRNAFMAHPGNLLLNMLVEERRRIRELAVRRIIKARESSSTVERLRLVVSKLNFKANQYIDMIDWLKCDVTEPPITDDLTVEELKSIAENASIKDLEIFKFPCHTKTVERCVKLMTEAASTVCGSHKRDGLIRNTMASRAIMPSFEHEANYKMINLLHEALKS
;
A
#
# COMPACT_ATOMS: atom_id res chain seq x y z
N MET A 1 -17.41 -17.27 1.95
CA MET A 1 -18.52 -16.49 1.35
C MET A 1 -18.91 -17.17 0.03
N TYR A 2 -20.00 -17.93 0.00
CA TYR A 2 -20.40 -18.70 -1.17
C TYR A 2 -21.28 -17.85 -2.10
N LEU A 3 -20.65 -17.16 -3.05
CA LEU A 3 -21.36 -16.53 -4.17
C LEU A 3 -21.86 -17.62 -5.15
N SER A 4 -23.01 -17.40 -5.79
CA SER A 4 -23.44 -18.27 -6.90
C SER A 4 -22.51 -18.09 -8.11
N ASP A 5 -22.42 -19.11 -8.97
CA ASP A 5 -21.50 -19.06 -10.12
C ASP A 5 -21.86 -17.94 -11.11
N TYR A 6 -23.14 -17.57 -11.19
CA TYR A 6 -23.56 -16.39 -11.94
C TYR A 6 -22.95 -15.10 -11.37
N LEU A 7 -23.00 -14.92 -10.05
CA LEU A 7 -22.44 -13.73 -9.40
C LEU A 7 -20.92 -13.70 -9.48
N LYS A 8 -20.24 -14.86 -9.37
CA LYS A 8 -18.77 -14.96 -9.54
C LYS A 8 -18.33 -14.43 -10.90
N LYS A 9 -19.05 -14.78 -11.97
CA LYS A 9 -18.76 -14.28 -13.33
C LYS A 9 -18.79 -12.75 -13.44
N VAL A 10 -19.58 -12.07 -12.61
CA VAL A 10 -19.66 -10.61 -12.58
C VAL A 10 -18.57 -10.00 -11.68
N VAL A 11 -18.34 -10.60 -10.51
CA VAL A 11 -17.47 -10.05 -9.45
C VAL A 11 -16.00 -10.37 -9.68
N ASP A 12 -15.65 -11.59 -10.10
CA ASP A 12 -14.26 -12.04 -10.25
C ASP A 12 -13.45 -11.15 -11.22
N PRO A 13 -13.98 -10.70 -12.38
CA PRO A 13 -13.26 -9.78 -13.25
C PRO A 13 -13.04 -8.39 -12.63
N VAL A 14 -13.94 -7.94 -11.75
CA VAL A 14 -13.81 -6.66 -11.04
C VAL A 14 -12.72 -6.76 -9.98
N ILE A 15 -12.70 -7.86 -9.20
CA ILE A 15 -11.65 -8.12 -8.22
C ILE A 15 -10.30 -8.28 -8.93
N SER A 16 -10.25 -9.09 -10.00
CA SER A 16 -9.01 -9.37 -10.73
C SER A 16 -8.37 -8.10 -11.29
N ARG A 17 -9.15 -7.14 -11.80
CA ARG A 17 -8.62 -5.87 -12.33
C ARG A 17 -8.01 -4.96 -11.25
N ASN A 18 -8.38 -5.16 -9.99
CA ASN A 18 -7.96 -4.33 -8.86
C ASN A 18 -7.09 -5.10 -7.86
N ALA A 19 -6.56 -6.26 -8.24
CA ALA A 19 -5.85 -7.19 -7.34
C ALA A 19 -4.42 -6.75 -6.98
N PHE A 20 -4.15 -5.45 -6.86
CA PHE A 20 -2.83 -4.90 -6.50
C PHE A 20 -2.34 -5.39 -5.12
N MET A 21 -3.27 -5.72 -4.22
CA MET A 21 -2.97 -6.33 -2.93
C MET A 21 -2.26 -7.68 -3.05
N ALA A 22 -2.50 -8.42 -4.13
CA ALA A 22 -1.89 -9.73 -4.39
C ALA A 22 -0.57 -9.62 -5.18
N HIS A 23 0.05 -8.43 -5.23
CA HIS A 23 1.37 -8.27 -5.82
C HIS A 23 2.38 -9.18 -5.09
N PRO A 24 3.30 -9.88 -5.80
CA PRO A 24 4.25 -10.81 -5.19
C PRO A 24 5.04 -10.18 -4.03
N GLY A 25 5.50 -8.94 -4.21
CA GLY A 25 6.20 -8.20 -3.15
C GLY A 25 5.36 -8.01 -1.88
N ASN A 26 4.06 -7.69 -2.02
CA ASN A 26 3.17 -7.53 -0.86
C ASN A 26 2.91 -8.87 -0.15
N LEU A 27 2.78 -9.95 -0.92
CA LEU A 27 2.62 -11.29 -0.36
C LEU A 27 3.89 -11.74 0.38
N LEU A 28 5.08 -11.47 -0.17
CA LEU A 28 6.35 -11.78 0.50
C LEU A 28 6.48 -11.06 1.84
N LEU A 29 6.07 -9.79 1.92
CA LEU A 29 6.09 -9.03 3.17
C LEU A 29 5.14 -9.62 4.22
N ASN A 30 3.93 -10.00 3.82
CA ASN A 30 3.00 -10.70 4.72
C ASN A 30 3.56 -12.06 5.17
N MET A 31 4.23 -12.78 4.26
CA MET A 31 4.84 -14.06 4.59
C MET A 31 6.04 -13.93 5.54
N LEU A 32 6.79 -12.81 5.51
CA LEU A 32 7.88 -12.55 6.45
C LEU A 32 7.39 -12.33 7.89
N VAL A 33 6.21 -11.72 8.03
CA VAL A 33 5.60 -11.45 9.35
C VAL A 33 4.70 -12.58 9.86
N GLU A 34 4.60 -13.68 9.11
CA GLU A 34 3.75 -14.83 9.44
C GLU A 34 4.31 -15.61 10.64
N GLU A 35 3.44 -16.08 11.54
CA GLU A 35 3.82 -16.87 12.73
C GLU A 35 4.44 -18.23 12.38
N ARG A 36 3.95 -18.85 11.30
CA ARG A 36 4.38 -20.17 10.83
C ARG A 36 5.75 -20.07 10.16
N ARG A 37 6.78 -20.60 10.85
CA ARG A 37 8.18 -20.65 10.38
C ARG A 37 8.35 -21.10 8.92
N ARG A 38 7.65 -22.18 8.51
CA ARG A 38 7.74 -22.72 7.14
C ARG A 38 7.39 -21.68 6.05
N ILE A 39 6.51 -20.74 6.36
CA ILE A 39 6.08 -19.70 5.42
C ILE A 39 7.10 -18.57 5.35
N ARG A 40 7.65 -18.16 6.51
CA ARG A 40 8.76 -17.19 6.54
C ARG A 40 9.98 -17.70 5.78
N GLU A 41 10.37 -18.96 6.00
CA GLU A 41 11.47 -19.60 5.27
C GLU A 41 11.23 -19.58 3.75
N LEU A 42 10.00 -19.84 3.32
CA LEU A 42 9.63 -19.80 1.92
C LEU A 42 9.71 -18.38 1.33
N ALA A 43 9.32 -17.35 2.10
CA ALA A 43 9.45 -15.96 1.70
C ALA A 43 10.91 -15.55 1.53
N VAL A 44 11.75 -15.84 2.52
CA VAL A 44 13.18 -15.51 2.50
C VAL A 44 13.88 -16.15 1.30
N ARG A 45 13.60 -17.42 1.02
CA ARG A 45 14.14 -18.09 -0.18
C ARG A 45 13.77 -17.37 -1.48
N ARG A 46 12.53 -16.87 -1.58
CA ARG A 46 12.05 -16.15 -2.76
C ARG A 46 12.67 -14.76 -2.86
N ILE A 47 12.83 -14.05 -1.74
CA ILE A 47 13.49 -12.73 -1.70
C ILE A 47 14.95 -12.85 -2.14
N ILE A 48 15.71 -13.78 -1.55
CA ILE A 48 17.11 -14.02 -1.94
C ILE A 48 17.23 -14.31 -3.43
N LYS A 49 16.38 -15.22 -3.95
CA LYS A 49 16.35 -15.52 -5.38
C LYS A 49 16.02 -14.29 -6.24
N ALA A 50 15.05 -13.47 -5.82
CA ALA A 50 14.67 -12.26 -6.54
C ALA A 50 15.80 -11.22 -6.54
N ARG A 51 16.53 -11.08 -5.42
CA ARG A 51 17.71 -10.22 -5.30
C ARG A 51 18.79 -10.61 -6.32
N GLU A 52 19.12 -11.90 -6.39
CA GLU A 52 20.11 -12.45 -7.33
C GLU A 52 19.68 -12.30 -8.80
N SER A 53 18.38 -12.25 -9.06
CA SER A 53 17.81 -12.15 -10.42
C SER A 53 17.69 -10.70 -10.91
N SER A 54 17.92 -9.71 -10.05
CA SER A 54 17.70 -8.31 -10.40
C SER A 54 18.90 -7.74 -11.18
N SER A 55 18.68 -7.41 -12.45
CA SER A 55 19.57 -6.50 -13.18
C SER A 55 19.19 -5.06 -12.82
N THR A 56 20.18 -4.29 -12.40
CA THR A 56 20.14 -2.87 -12.00
C THR A 56 18.95 -2.05 -12.51
N VAL A 57 18.14 -1.58 -11.55
CA VAL A 57 17.13 -0.51 -11.67
C VAL A 57 15.97 -0.80 -12.63
N GLU A 58 15.22 -1.87 -12.40
CA GLU A 58 13.84 -1.90 -12.88
C GLU A 58 12.92 -1.18 -11.89
N ARG A 59 12.37 -0.04 -12.32
CA ARG A 59 11.20 0.59 -11.70
C ARG A 59 10.17 -0.51 -11.38
N LEU A 60 9.75 -0.60 -10.12
CA LEU A 60 8.66 -1.48 -9.67
C LEU A 60 7.50 -1.43 -10.67
N ARG A 61 7.40 -2.43 -11.54
CA ARG A 61 6.26 -2.55 -12.44
C ARG A 61 5.13 -3.16 -11.64
N LEU A 62 4.18 -2.32 -11.24
CA LEU A 62 2.93 -2.76 -10.62
C LEU A 62 2.05 -3.45 -11.67
N VAL A 63 2.36 -4.72 -11.95
CA VAL A 63 1.56 -5.60 -12.79
C VAL A 63 0.54 -6.31 -11.89
N VAL A 64 -0.73 -6.21 -12.28
CA VAL A 64 -1.80 -6.91 -11.56
C VAL A 64 -1.64 -8.41 -11.77
N SER A 65 -1.38 -9.14 -10.69
CA SER A 65 -1.21 -10.59 -10.74
C SER A 65 -2.55 -11.28 -10.98
N LYS A 66 -2.51 -12.36 -11.77
CA LYS A 66 -3.70 -13.17 -12.01
C LYS A 66 -4.05 -13.94 -10.74
N LEU A 67 -5.21 -13.62 -10.16
CA LEU A 67 -5.68 -14.26 -8.95
C LEU A 67 -6.13 -15.70 -9.19
N ASN A 68 -5.80 -16.56 -8.25
CA ASN A 68 -6.33 -17.90 -8.09
C ASN A 68 -7.50 -17.88 -7.10
N PHE A 69 -8.73 -17.77 -7.61
CA PHE A 69 -9.95 -17.78 -6.77
C PHE A 69 -10.23 -19.14 -6.08
N LYS A 70 -9.48 -20.19 -6.41
CA LYS A 70 -9.56 -21.50 -5.75
C LYS A 70 -8.54 -21.66 -4.61
N ALA A 71 -7.71 -20.66 -4.36
CA ALA A 71 -6.70 -20.69 -3.31
C ALA A 71 -7.36 -20.86 -1.93
N ASN A 72 -6.83 -21.79 -1.13
CA ASN A 72 -7.28 -21.97 0.26
C ASN A 72 -6.43 -21.16 1.25
N GLN A 73 -5.22 -20.76 0.84
CA GLN A 73 -4.33 -19.89 1.60
C GLN A 73 -3.92 -18.70 0.75
N TYR A 74 -3.63 -17.57 1.40
CA TYR A 74 -3.25 -16.35 0.70
C TYR A 74 -1.96 -16.52 -0.13
N ILE A 75 -1.09 -17.43 0.30
CA ILE A 75 0.16 -17.75 -0.40
C ILE A 75 -0.13 -18.33 -1.78
N ASP A 76 -1.24 -19.04 -1.96
CA ASP A 76 -1.61 -19.68 -3.24
C ASP A 76 -2.49 -18.77 -4.11
N MET A 77 -2.71 -17.50 -3.69
CA MET A 77 -3.53 -16.53 -4.42
C MET A 77 -2.94 -16.16 -5.78
N ILE A 78 -1.63 -16.34 -5.97
CA ILE A 78 -0.96 -16.09 -7.24
C ILE A 78 -0.17 -17.31 -7.69
N ASP A 79 0.04 -17.39 -8.99
CA ASP A 79 0.93 -18.38 -9.59
C ASP A 79 2.38 -17.86 -9.55
N TRP A 80 3.12 -18.22 -8.50
CA TRP A 80 4.51 -17.80 -8.30
C TRP A 80 5.47 -18.20 -9.42
N LEU A 81 5.09 -19.14 -10.30
CA LEU A 81 5.90 -19.53 -11.46
C LEU A 81 5.65 -18.65 -12.68
N LYS A 82 4.50 -17.96 -12.74
CA LYS A 82 4.11 -17.09 -13.85
C LYS A 82 4.17 -15.60 -13.50
N CYS A 83 4.42 -15.28 -12.24
CA CYS A 83 4.57 -13.91 -11.78
C CYS A 83 6.05 -13.54 -11.71
N ASP A 84 6.37 -12.34 -12.19
CA ASP A 84 7.70 -11.75 -11.98
C ASP A 84 7.83 -11.34 -10.52
N VAL A 85 8.63 -12.09 -9.77
CA VAL A 85 8.87 -11.83 -8.35
C VAL A 85 10.05 -10.88 -8.23
N THR A 86 9.76 -9.63 -7.87
CA THR A 86 10.79 -8.64 -7.53
C THR A 86 11.02 -8.60 -6.02
N GLU A 87 12.23 -8.26 -5.61
CA GLU A 87 12.52 -7.99 -4.21
C GLU A 87 11.67 -6.79 -3.70
N PRO A 88 11.00 -6.92 -2.54
CA PRO A 88 10.36 -5.77 -1.90
C PRO A 88 11.39 -4.70 -1.50
N PRO A 89 11.17 -3.40 -1.78
CA PRO A 89 12.14 -2.34 -1.43
C PRO A 89 12.49 -2.28 0.05
N ILE A 90 11.56 -2.63 0.93
CA ILE A 90 11.78 -2.64 2.39
C ILE A 90 12.72 -3.75 2.85
N THR A 91 13.01 -4.75 2.01
CA THR A 91 14.00 -5.79 2.31
C THR A 91 15.37 -5.50 1.70
N ASP A 92 15.50 -4.48 0.85
CA ASP A 92 16.75 -4.13 0.15
C ASP A 92 17.88 -3.83 1.14
N ASP A 93 17.57 -3.11 2.22
CA ASP A 93 18.52 -2.77 3.28
C ASP A 93 18.89 -3.95 4.21
N LEU A 94 18.18 -5.08 4.13
CA LEU A 94 18.42 -6.25 4.97
C LEU A 94 19.44 -7.19 4.32
N THR A 95 20.42 -7.63 5.11
CA THR A 95 21.38 -8.67 4.70
C THR A 95 20.71 -10.05 4.59
N VAL A 96 21.37 -10.97 3.88
CA VAL A 96 20.87 -12.36 3.74
C VAL A 96 20.83 -13.06 5.10
N GLU A 97 21.78 -12.76 5.98
CA GLU A 97 21.89 -13.28 7.33
C GLU A 97 20.73 -12.78 8.20
N GLU A 98 20.39 -11.49 8.11
CA GLU A 98 19.24 -10.91 8.82
C GLU A 98 17.92 -11.51 8.32
N LEU A 99 17.76 -11.67 7.00
CA LEU A 99 16.58 -12.34 6.43
C LEU A 99 16.45 -13.79 6.94
N LYS A 100 17.55 -14.55 6.99
CA LYS A 100 17.54 -15.91 7.55
C LYS A 100 17.21 -15.90 9.04
N SER A 101 17.74 -14.96 9.81
CA SER A 101 17.42 -14.79 11.23
C SER A 101 15.93 -14.51 11.45
N ILE A 102 15.32 -13.67 10.61
CA ILE A 102 13.86 -13.41 10.63
C ILE A 102 13.08 -14.71 10.38
N ALA A 103 13.50 -15.54 9.43
CA ALA A 103 12.82 -16.83 9.21
C ALA A 103 12.86 -17.73 10.46
N GLU A 104 14.01 -17.82 11.12
CA GLU A 104 14.24 -18.72 12.25
C GLU A 104 13.62 -18.22 13.56
N ASN A 105 13.83 -16.95 13.89
CA ASN A 105 13.68 -16.41 15.24
C ASN A 105 12.67 -15.27 15.36
N ALA A 106 11.99 -14.87 14.28
CA ALA A 106 11.12 -13.67 14.26
C ALA A 106 10.36 -13.47 15.57
N SER A 107 10.85 -12.51 16.36
CA SER A 107 10.15 -12.00 17.52
C SER A 107 9.21 -10.91 17.04
N ILE A 108 8.10 -10.68 17.75
CA ILE A 108 7.16 -9.58 17.47
C ILE A 108 7.87 -8.22 17.39
N LYS A 109 9.06 -8.07 18.00
CA LYS A 109 9.91 -6.87 17.90
C LYS A 109 10.62 -6.71 16.55
N ASP A 110 11.01 -7.79 15.88
CA ASP A 110 11.60 -7.73 14.52
C ASP A 110 10.53 -7.31 13.49
N LEU A 111 9.26 -7.54 13.80
CA LEU A 111 8.11 -7.09 13.01
C LEU A 111 7.88 -5.58 13.10
N GLU A 112 8.42 -4.88 14.10
CA GLU A 112 8.39 -3.41 14.14
C GLU A 112 9.24 -2.76 13.04
N ILE A 113 10.22 -3.49 12.47
CA ILE A 113 10.99 -3.07 11.30
C ILE A 113 10.04 -2.82 10.11
N PHE A 114 8.98 -3.60 10.02
CA PHE A 114 7.93 -3.47 9.01
C PHE A 114 6.74 -2.63 9.50
N LYS A 115 6.99 -1.49 10.15
CA LYS A 115 5.94 -0.48 10.38
C LYS A 115 5.52 0.12 9.03
N PHE A 116 4.64 -0.58 8.33
CA PHE A 116 3.93 -0.03 7.19
C PHE A 116 3.07 1.14 7.72
N PRO A 117 3.21 2.36 7.19
CA PRO A 117 2.33 3.46 7.57
C PRO A 117 0.95 3.24 6.92
N CYS A 118 0.15 2.33 7.49
CA CYS A 118 -1.15 1.92 6.98
C CYS A 118 -2.23 3.01 7.13
N HIS A 119 -1.99 3.99 8.01
CA HIS A 119 -2.92 5.06 8.36
C HIS A 119 -2.22 6.40 8.40
N THR A 120 -1.63 6.83 7.28
CA THR A 120 -1.18 8.23 7.22
C THR A 120 -2.41 9.13 7.16
N LYS A 121 -2.45 10.17 8.00
CA LYS A 121 -3.43 11.26 7.91
C LYS A 121 -3.53 11.82 6.47
N THR A 122 -2.46 11.69 5.70
CA THR A 122 -2.40 12.03 4.28
C THR A 122 -3.33 11.16 3.43
N VAL A 123 -3.33 9.84 3.60
CA VAL A 123 -4.24 8.93 2.87
C VAL A 123 -5.69 9.24 3.19
N GLU A 124 -6.03 9.43 4.46
CA GLU A 124 -7.39 9.80 4.88
C GLU A 124 -7.85 11.11 4.24
N ARG A 125 -7.00 12.14 4.27
CA ARG A 125 -7.26 13.44 3.62
C ARG A 125 -7.42 13.32 2.11
N CYS A 126 -6.64 12.47 1.45
CA CYS A 126 -6.77 12.21 0.01
C CYS A 126 -8.08 11.51 -0.32
N VAL A 127 -8.45 10.44 0.40
CA VAL A 127 -9.71 9.72 0.20
C VAL A 127 -10.90 10.64 0.39
N LYS A 128 -10.86 11.50 1.43
CA LYS A 128 -11.88 12.52 1.65
C LYS A 128 -11.99 13.47 0.46
N LEU A 129 -10.87 14.04 -0.01
CA LEU A 129 -10.88 14.98 -1.13
C LEU A 129 -11.38 14.34 -2.43
N MET A 130 -10.99 13.10 -2.71
CA MET A 130 -11.48 12.36 -3.89
C MET A 130 -12.99 12.12 -3.81
N THR A 131 -13.50 11.82 -2.61
CA THR A 131 -14.93 11.59 -2.37
C THR A 131 -15.73 12.88 -2.55
N GLU A 132 -15.26 13.99 -1.98
CA GLU A 132 -15.84 15.32 -2.15
C GLU A 132 -15.86 15.75 -3.62
N ALA A 133 -14.77 15.52 -4.36
CA ALA A 133 -14.71 15.83 -5.78
C ALA A 133 -15.70 14.99 -6.59
N ALA A 134 -15.80 13.69 -6.27
CA ALA A 134 -16.74 12.78 -6.93
C ALA A 134 -18.21 13.13 -6.66
N SER A 135 -18.54 13.63 -5.47
CA SER A 135 -19.91 14.06 -5.15
C SER A 135 -20.27 15.42 -5.73
N THR A 136 -19.27 16.29 -5.98
CA THR A 136 -19.51 17.69 -6.39
C THR A 136 -19.60 17.85 -7.90
N VAL A 137 -18.79 17.11 -8.68
CA VAL A 137 -18.71 17.30 -10.14
C VAL A 137 -18.70 15.98 -10.91
N CYS A 138 -19.40 15.97 -12.05
CA CYS A 138 -19.42 14.84 -12.97
C CYS A 138 -18.34 14.96 -14.06
N GLY A 139 -17.72 13.84 -14.42
CA GLY A 139 -16.66 13.76 -15.43
C GLY A 139 -15.23 13.79 -14.84
N SER A 140 -14.33 12.99 -15.42
CA SER A 140 -12.95 12.84 -14.93
C SER A 140 -12.18 14.16 -14.92
N HIS A 141 -12.25 14.93 -16.01
CA HIS A 141 -11.51 16.18 -16.15
C HIS A 141 -11.90 17.25 -15.12
N LYS A 142 -13.21 17.39 -14.83
CA LYS A 142 -13.71 18.33 -13.82
C LYS A 142 -13.31 17.92 -12.40
N ARG A 143 -13.40 16.62 -12.07
CA ARG A 143 -12.97 16.10 -10.76
C ARG A 143 -11.48 16.34 -10.53
N ASP A 144 -10.68 16.03 -11.53
CA ASP A 144 -9.23 16.19 -11.52
C ASP A 144 -8.83 17.68 -11.39
N GLY A 145 -9.52 18.58 -12.11
CA GLY A 145 -9.35 20.04 -11.95
C GLY A 145 -9.69 20.54 -10.54
N LEU A 146 -10.80 20.07 -9.95
CA LEU A 146 -11.19 20.40 -8.59
C LEU A 146 -10.14 19.93 -7.56
N ILE A 147 -9.69 18.67 -7.68
CA ILE A 147 -8.66 18.10 -6.80
C ILE A 147 -7.36 18.93 -6.88
N ARG A 148 -6.86 19.23 -8.09
CA ARG A 148 -5.65 20.05 -8.26
C ARG A 148 -5.79 21.44 -7.67
N ASN A 149 -6.92 22.13 -7.93
CA ASN A 149 -7.15 23.47 -7.40
C ASN A 149 -7.23 23.46 -5.87
N THR A 150 -7.90 22.47 -5.28
CA THR A 150 -7.96 22.32 -3.82
C THR A 150 -6.58 22.00 -3.23
N MET A 151 -5.78 21.15 -3.88
CA MET A 151 -4.40 20.88 -3.44
C MET A 151 -3.52 22.12 -3.50
N ALA A 152 -3.59 22.89 -4.60
CA ALA A 152 -2.85 24.14 -4.76
C ALA A 152 -3.27 25.18 -3.70
N SER A 153 -4.57 25.32 -3.45
CA SER A 153 -5.07 26.21 -2.39
C SER A 153 -4.59 25.78 -1.00
N ARG A 154 -4.62 24.47 -0.69
CA ARG A 154 -4.11 23.93 0.58
C ARG A 154 -2.60 24.10 0.74
N ALA A 155 -1.82 24.08 -0.35
CA ALA A 155 -0.37 24.30 -0.30
C ALA A 155 0.00 25.76 0.03
N ILE A 156 -0.89 26.71 -0.26
CA ILE A 156 -0.71 28.14 0.09
C ILE A 156 -1.05 28.39 1.57
N MET A 157 -1.88 27.55 2.18
CA MET A 157 -2.28 27.70 3.58
C MET A 157 -1.08 27.46 4.52
N PRO A 158 -0.95 28.25 5.61
CA PRO A 158 0.11 28.03 6.58
C PRO A 158 -0.01 26.66 7.24
N SER A 159 1.12 25.98 7.44
CA SER A 159 1.18 24.73 8.19
C SER A 159 1.16 25.01 9.69
N PHE A 160 0.25 24.37 10.42
CA PHE A 160 0.18 24.47 11.88
C PHE A 160 0.46 23.12 12.51
N GLU A 161 1.41 23.10 13.44
CA GLU A 161 1.80 21.86 14.13
C GLU A 161 0.79 21.46 15.23
N HIS A 162 0.07 22.42 15.82
CA HIS A 162 -0.91 22.19 16.88
C HIS A 162 -2.24 22.89 16.61
N GLU A 163 -3.34 22.23 16.98
CA GLU A 163 -4.71 22.72 16.82
C GLU A 163 -4.96 24.06 17.54
N ALA A 164 -4.21 24.33 18.62
CA ALA A 164 -4.23 25.61 19.33
C ALA A 164 -3.79 26.81 18.46
N ASN A 165 -2.97 26.58 17.44
CA ASN A 165 -2.45 27.64 16.57
C ASN A 165 -3.52 28.16 15.60
N TYR A 166 -4.61 27.42 15.40
CA TYR A 166 -5.72 27.82 14.53
C TYR A 166 -6.51 29.02 15.10
N LYS A 167 -6.52 29.19 16.43
CA LYS A 167 -7.27 30.27 17.10
C LYS A 167 -6.57 31.65 17.01
N MET A 168 -5.28 31.69 16.68
CA MET A 168 -4.51 32.95 16.64
C MET A 168 -4.85 33.86 15.45
N ILE A 169 -5.48 33.32 14.39
CA ILE A 169 -5.81 34.12 13.18
C ILE A 169 -7.00 35.06 13.42
N ASN A 170 -7.93 34.73 14.30
CA ASN A 170 -9.09 35.60 14.56
C ASN A 170 -8.76 36.82 15.43
N LEU A 171 -7.66 36.79 16.20
CA LEU A 171 -7.27 37.90 17.07
C LEU A 171 -6.43 38.96 16.34
N LEU A 172 -5.71 38.60 15.27
CA LEU A 172 -4.91 39.56 14.50
C LEU A 172 -5.77 40.46 13.60
N HIS A 173 -6.99 40.07 13.27
CA HIS A 173 -7.90 40.90 12.47
C HIS A 173 -8.61 41.98 13.30
N GLU A 174 -8.71 41.81 14.62
CA GLU A 174 -9.23 42.85 15.54
C GLU A 174 -8.14 43.83 15.99
N ALA A 175 -6.88 43.40 16.08
CA ALA A 175 -5.75 44.26 16.47
C ALA A 175 -5.29 45.26 15.38
N LEU A 176 -5.76 45.13 14.14
CA LEU A 176 -5.46 46.05 13.03
C LEU A 176 -6.59 47.06 12.74
N LYS A 177 -7.62 47.12 13.60
CA LYS A 177 -8.72 48.11 13.51
C LYS A 177 -8.76 49.11 14.67
N SER A 178 -7.73 49.16 15.53
CA SER A 178 -7.57 50.19 16.57
C SER A 178 -6.54 51.25 16.16
#